data_AF-A0A7Y2Y097-F1
#
_entry.id   AF-A0A7Y2Y097-F1
#
_cell.length_a   1.000
_cell.length_b   1.000
_cell.length_c   1.000
_cell.angle_alpha   90.00
_cell.angle_beta   90.00
_cell.angle_gamma   90.00
#
_symmetry.space_group_name_H-M   'P 1'
#
loop_
_entity.id
_entity.type
_entity.pdbx_description
1 polymer ?
#
loop_
_entity_poly.entity_id
_entity_poly.type
_entity_poly.pdbx_seq_one_letter_code
_entity_poly.pdbx_strand_id
1 'polypeptide(L)' 'MITLWHNPRCSKSRQALALLEEAGAEITVRRYL' A
#
# COMPACT_ATOMS: atom_id res chain seq x y z
N MET A 1 4.13 -2.59 -12.69
CA MET A 1 2.95 -1.81 -12.25
C MET A 1 2.27 -2.56 -11.12
N ILE A 2 2.37 -2.06 -9.88
CA ILE A 2 1.78 -2.70 -8.69
C ILE A 2 0.57 -1.87 -8.23
N THR A 3 -0.58 -2.51 -8.02
CA THR A 3 -1.77 -1.84 -7.46
C THR A 3 -1.98 -2.30 -6.03
N LEU A 4 -1.81 -1.38 -5.07
CA LEU A 4 -2.03 -1.64 -3.66
C LEU A 4 -3.48 -1.28 -3.28
N TRP A 5 -4.28 -2.29 -2.96
CA TRP A 5 -5.59 -2.09 -2.34
C TRP A 5 -5.41 -1.81 -0.86
N HIS A 6 -5.44 -0.53 -0.51
CA HIS A 6 -5.11 -0.04 0.81
C HIS A 6 -6.36 0.20 1.65
N ASN A 7 -6.37 -0.34 2.88
CA ASN A 7 -7.35 0.01 3.90
C ASN A 7 -6.62 0.66 5.09
N PRO A 8 -6.81 1.96 5.35
CA PRO A 8 -6.13 2.67 6.44
C PRO A 8 -6.38 2.06 7.83
N ARG A 9 -7.48 1.34 8.02
CA ARG A 9 -7.84 0.67 9.28
C ARG A 9 -7.12 -0.67 9.48
N CYS A 10 -6.54 -1.25 8.42
CA CYS A 10 -5.83 -2.52 8.49
C CYS A 10 -4.33 -2.32 8.75
N SER A 11 -3.83 -2.82 9.90
CA SER A 11 -2.41 -2.70 10.28
C SER A 11 -1.45 -3.27 9.23
N LYS A 12 -1.78 -4.45 8.68
CA LYS A 12 -0.97 -5.11 7.63
C LYS A 12 -0.93 -4.30 6.32
N SER A 13 -2.02 -3.62 5.99
CA SER A 13 -2.10 -2.78 4.78
C SER A 13 -1.22 -1.54 4.89
N ARG A 14 -1.07 -0.97 6.10
CA ARG A 14 -0.13 0.13 6.36
C ARG A 14 1.33 -0.33 6.32
N GLN A 15 1.63 -1.50 6.88
CA GLN A 15 2.98 -2.08 6.80
C GLN A 15 3.39 -2.37 5.36
N ALA A 16 2.49 -2.93 4.55
CA ALA A 16 2.75 -3.17 3.14
C ALA A 16 3.01 -1.87 2.36
N LEU A 17 2.25 -0.81 2.64
CA LEU A 17 2.46 0.50 2.03
C LEU A 17 3.86 1.04 2.35
N ALA A 18 4.27 1.01 3.62
CA ALA A 18 5.58 1.50 4.05
C ALA A 18 6.73 0.72 3.40
N LEU A 19 6.65 -0.62 3.34
CA LEU A 19 7.68 -1.44 2.69
C LEU A 19 7.80 -1.15 1.19
N LEU A 20 6.68 -0.88 0.51
CA LEU A 20 6.66 -0.57 -0.91
C LEU A 20 7.21 0.84 -1.18
N GLU A 21 6.92 1.80 -0.31
CA GLU A 21 7.48 3.17 -0.37
C GLU A 21 8.99 3.17 -0.08
N GLU A 22 9.45 2.43 0.94
CA GLU A 22 10.87 2.25 1.27
C GLU A 22 11.66 1.58 0.14
N ALA A 23 11.04 0.63 -0.56
CA ALA A 23 11.62 -0.03 -1.72
C ALA A 23 11.67 0.85 -2.99
N GLY A 24 11.11 2.07 -2.96
CA GLY A 24 11.01 2.95 -4.12
C GLY A 24 10.14 2.38 -5.24
N ALA A 25 9.20 1.48 -4.91
CA ALA A 25 8.37 0.82 -5.89
C ALA A 25 7.30 1.77 -6.44
N GLU A 26 7.12 1.75 -7.76
CA GLU A 26 6.04 2.50 -8.41
C GLU A 26 4.69 1.78 -8.16
N ILE A 27 3.94 2.29 -7.19
CA ILE A 27 2.67 1.71 -6.76
C ILE A 27 1.48 2.65 -7.01
N THR A 28 0.35 2.06 -7.40
CA THR A 28 -0.94 2.75 -7.47
C THR A 28 -1.78 2.38 -6.25
N VAL A 29 -2.07 3.34 -5.38
CA VAL A 29 -2.86 3.09 -4.16
C VAL A 29 -4.36 3.28 -4.45
N ARG A 30 -5.15 2.22 -4.25
CA ARG A 30 -6.61 2.27 -4.29
C ARG A 30 -7.20 1.98 -2.92
N ARG A 31 -8.02 2.90 -2.40
CA ARG A 31 -8.78 2.69 -1.17
C ARG A 31 -10.06 1.92 -1.47
N TYR A 32 -10.33 0.87 -0.71
CA TYR A 32 -11.51 0.01 -0.91
C TYR A 32 -12.49 0.00 0.27
N LEU A 33 -12.13 0.66 1.38
CA LEU A 33 -12.92 0.83 2.60
C LEU A 33 -12.58 2.17 3.27
#